data_AF-A0A2K8L0W6-F1
#
_entry.id   AF-A0A2K8L0W6-F1
#
_cell.length_a   1.000
_cell.length_b   1.000
_cell.length_c   1.000
_cell.angle_alpha   90.00
_cell.angle_beta   90.00
_cell.angle_gamma   90.00
#
_symmetry.space_group_name_H-M   'P 1'
#
loop_
_entity.id
_entity.type
_entity.pdbx_description
1 polymer ?
#
loop_
_entity_poly.entity_id
_entity_poly.type
_entity_poly.pdbx_seq_one_letter_code
_entity_poly.pdbx_strand_id
1 'polypeptide(L)'
;MIATSVVLLSLLGLSLNLAFSSSLTQPDWAMALLLAGILAKRHNWIWVLPGIFIHDIVLHWSVGISFAVIALIPLAMIYFDQHLGSGLPQRVALMVIAILSLLQPGWEMAAVLLTLCLCVPIWYLLTSLYAQKPA
;
A
#
# COMPACT_ATOMS: atom_id res chain seq x y z
N MET A 1 -8.51 14.70 -4.22
CA MET A 1 -8.43 15.13 -2.81
C MET A 1 -8.01 14.00 -1.87
N ILE A 2 -8.77 12.91 -1.72
CA ILE A 2 -8.35 11.84 -0.79
C ILE A 2 -7.08 11.14 -1.27
N ALA A 3 -6.98 10.77 -2.56
CA ALA A 3 -5.77 10.13 -3.11
C ALA A 3 -4.50 10.99 -2.96
N THR A 4 -4.61 12.30 -3.19
CA THR A 4 -3.50 13.25 -2.99
C THR A 4 -3.09 13.35 -1.52
N SER A 5 -4.06 13.35 -0.59
CA SER A 5 -3.76 13.30 0.84
C SER A 5 -3.05 12.00 1.24
N VAL A 6 -3.45 10.86 0.67
CA VAL A 6 -2.77 9.57 0.89
C VAL A 6 -1.30 9.65 0.43
N VAL A 7 -1.04 10.22 -0.75
CA VAL A 7 0.34 10.39 -1.25
C VAL A 7 1.17 11.33 -0.37
N LEU A 8 0.59 12.45 0.09
CA LEU A 8 1.31 13.37 0.99
C LEU A 8 1.62 12.70 2.34
N LEU A 9 0.66 11.95 2.89
CA LEU A 9 0.87 11.19 4.13
C LEU A 9 1.87 10.06 3.93
N SER A 10 1.91 9.42 2.76
CA SER A 10 2.92 8.38 2.48
C SER A 10 4.32 8.96 2.35
N LEU A 11 4.48 10.18 1.80
CA LEU A 11 5.77 10.87 1.79
C LEU A 11 6.24 11.22 3.22
N LEU A 12 5.31 11.63 4.09
CA LEU A 12 5.61 11.81 5.50
C LEU A 12 5.98 10.49 6.16
N GLY A 13 5.23 9.41 5.90
CA GLY A 13 5.57 8.06 6.35
C GLY A 13 6.97 7.63 5.93
N LEU A 14 7.33 7.89 4.66
CA LEU A 14 8.66 7.61 4.13
C LEU A 14 9.75 8.38 4.89
N SER A 15 9.50 9.65 5.20
CA SER A 15 10.44 10.45 6.00
C SER A 15 10.64 9.90 7.42
N LEU A 16 9.58 9.38 8.05
CA LEU A 16 9.67 8.69 9.34
C LEU A 16 10.44 7.38 9.23
N ASN A 17 10.16 6.59 8.18
CA ASN A 17 10.87 5.36 7.89
C ASN A 17 12.38 5.59 7.77
N LEU A 18 12.80 6.66 7.09
CA LEU A 18 14.22 7.05 7.00
C LEU A 18 14.78 7.54 8.35
N ALA A 19 14.07 8.43 9.03
CA ALA A 19 14.52 9.08 10.27
C ALA A 19 14.77 8.10 11.43
N PHE A 20 13.96 7.04 11.52
CA PHE A 20 14.01 6.07 12.62
C PHE A 20 14.54 4.69 12.20
N SER A 21 15.07 4.55 10.97
CA SER A 21 15.49 3.28 10.38
C SER A 21 16.47 2.49 11.26
N SER A 22 17.35 3.16 12.00
CA SER A 22 18.35 2.54 12.89
C SER A 22 17.95 2.48 14.37
N SER A 23 16.80 3.04 14.74
CA SER A 23 16.46 3.29 16.15
C SER A 23 15.28 2.47 16.64
N LEU A 24 14.33 2.15 15.77
CA LEU A 24 13.06 1.51 16.14
C LEU A 24 12.63 0.53 15.03
N THR A 25 12.16 -0.66 15.42
CA THR A 25 11.38 -1.51 14.51
C THR A 25 10.05 -0.83 14.24
N GLN A 26 9.85 -0.39 13.00
CA GLN A 26 8.68 0.39 12.58
C GLN A 26 8.02 -0.28 11.37
N PRO A 27 6.69 -0.13 11.20
CA PRO A 27 6.05 -0.52 9.94
C PRO A 27 6.57 0.33 8.79
N ASP A 28 6.37 -0.18 7.59
CA ASP A 28 6.46 0.62 6.38
C ASP A 28 5.20 1.49 6.25
N TRP A 29 5.28 2.71 6.80
CA TRP A 29 4.16 3.65 6.83
C TRP A 29 3.74 4.05 5.41
N ALA A 30 4.73 4.29 4.55
CA ALA A 30 4.51 4.69 3.18
C ALA A 30 3.79 3.58 2.41
N MET A 31 4.31 2.35 2.49
CA MET A 31 3.70 1.20 1.83
C MET A 31 2.29 0.91 2.35
N ALA A 32 2.07 0.93 3.67
CA ALA A 32 0.75 0.70 4.24
C ALA A 32 -0.29 1.71 3.72
N LEU A 33 0.05 3.00 3.66
CA LEU A 33 -0.83 4.05 3.18
C LEU A 33 -1.11 3.92 1.68
N LEU A 34 -0.08 3.68 0.87
CA LEU A 34 -0.19 3.55 -0.58
C LEU A 34 -1.00 2.31 -0.96
N LEU A 35 -0.70 1.16 -0.35
CA LEU A 35 -1.42 -0.10 -0.56
C LEU A 35 -2.88 0.00 -0.10
N ALA A 36 -3.14 0.60 1.06
CA ALA A 36 -4.50 0.85 1.50
C ALA A 36 -5.24 1.78 0.52
N GLY A 37 -4.56 2.78 -0.03
CA GLY A 37 -5.11 3.72 -1.02
C GLY A 37 -5.55 3.05 -2.31
N ILE A 38 -4.75 2.11 -2.85
CA ILE A 38 -5.07 1.39 -4.09
C ILE A 38 -6.19 0.37 -3.88
N LEU A 39 -6.17 -0.33 -2.74
CA LEU A 39 -7.19 -1.32 -2.38
C LEU A 39 -8.52 -0.68 -1.98
N ALA A 40 -8.54 0.58 -1.51
CA ALA A 40 -9.77 1.27 -1.15
C ALA A 40 -10.57 1.69 -2.40
N LYS A 41 -9.91 2.27 -3.41
CA LYS A 41 -10.56 2.70 -4.65
C LYS A 41 -9.66 2.43 -5.86
N ARG A 42 -10.15 1.58 -6.78
CA ARG A 42 -9.46 1.15 -8.00
C ARG A 42 -8.76 2.29 -8.76
N HIS A 43 -9.45 3.41 -8.99
CA HIS A 43 -8.93 4.53 -9.78
C HIS A 43 -7.80 5.33 -9.12
N ASN A 44 -7.45 5.05 -7.87
CA ASN A 44 -6.34 5.73 -7.20
C ASN A 44 -4.97 5.32 -7.74
N TRP A 45 -4.89 4.27 -8.57
CA TRP A 45 -3.64 3.75 -9.12
C TRP A 45 -2.76 4.82 -9.78
N ILE A 46 -3.36 5.81 -10.46
CA ILE A 46 -2.63 6.91 -11.13
C ILE A 46 -1.79 7.71 -10.14
N TRP A 47 -2.26 7.86 -8.90
CA TRP A 47 -1.58 8.60 -7.85
C TRP A 47 -0.70 7.71 -6.98
N VAL A 48 -1.14 6.48 -6.75
CA VAL A 48 -0.44 5.53 -5.87
C VAL A 48 0.80 4.95 -6.53
N LEU A 49 0.75 4.57 -7.82
CA LEU A 49 1.91 3.94 -8.49
C LEU A 49 3.14 4.84 -8.53
N PRO A 50 3.05 6.14 -8.87
CA PRO A 50 4.20 7.04 -8.75
C PRO A 50 4.74 7.12 -7.32
N GLY A 51 3.86 7.10 -6.32
CA GLY A 51 4.26 7.11 -4.91
C GLY A 51 5.06 5.86 -4.52
N ILE A 52 4.64 4.68 -4.99
CA ILE A 52 5.35 3.42 -4.76
C ILE A 52 6.69 3.38 -5.51
N PHE A 53 6.72 3.93 -6.73
CA PHE A 53 7.98 4.04 -7.47
C PHE A 53 8.99 4.92 -6.74
N ILE A 54 8.56 6.08 -6.22
CA ILE A 54 9.40 6.94 -5.38
C ILE A 54 9.83 6.20 -4.11
N HIS A 55 8.91 5.47 -3.48
CA HIS A 55 9.20 4.66 -2.30
C HIS A 55 10.34 3.66 -2.52
N ASP A 56 10.23 2.83 -3.56
CA ASP A 56 11.23 1.79 -3.85
C ASP A 56 12.59 2.40 -4.20
N ILE A 57 12.62 3.52 -4.94
CA ILE A 57 13.86 4.22 -5.25
C ILE A 57 14.50 4.78 -3.97
N VAL A 58 13.72 5.42 -3.10
CA VAL A 58 14.27 6.12 -1.94
C VAL A 58 14.69 5.15 -0.84
N LEU A 59 13.90 4.12 -0.55
CA LEU A 59 14.22 3.17 0.52
C LEU A 59 15.14 2.04 0.08
N HIS A 60 15.04 1.59 -1.17
CA HIS A 60 15.76 0.39 -1.63
C HIS A 60 16.77 0.66 -2.74
N TRP A 61 16.89 1.90 -3.22
CA TRP A 61 17.77 2.27 -4.34
C TRP A 61 17.61 1.37 -5.56
N SER A 62 16.40 0.85 -5.78
CA SER A 62 16.09 -0.08 -6.87
C SER A 62 14.71 0.17 -7.44
N VAL A 63 14.51 -0.16 -8.72
CA VAL A 63 13.17 -0.31 -9.27
C VAL A 63 12.65 -1.65 -8.75
N GLY A 64 11.99 -1.57 -7.60
CA GLY A 64 11.77 -2.72 -6.74
C GLY A 64 10.73 -3.72 -7.25
N ILE A 65 10.84 -4.94 -6.72
CA ILE A 65 9.85 -6.00 -6.86
C ILE A 65 8.50 -5.52 -6.29
N SER A 66 8.51 -4.68 -5.25
CA SER A 66 7.30 -4.13 -4.64
C SER A 66 6.49 -3.26 -5.61
N PHE A 67 7.13 -2.39 -6.38
CA PHE A 67 6.47 -1.67 -7.47
C PHE A 67 5.82 -2.62 -8.49
N ALA A 68 6.56 -3.64 -8.96
CA ALA A 68 6.03 -4.59 -9.93
C ALA A 68 4.80 -5.34 -9.41
N VAL A 69 4.87 -5.82 -8.15
CA VAL A 69 3.75 -6.52 -7.51
C VAL A 69 2.54 -5.59 -7.35
N ILE A 70 2.74 -4.34 -6.92
CA ILE A 70 1.62 -3.43 -6.67
C ILE A 70 1.03 -2.88 -7.97
N ALA A 71 1.83 -2.71 -9.02
CA ALA A 71 1.35 -2.37 -10.36
C ALA A 71 0.37 -3.43 -10.91
N LEU A 72 0.49 -4.69 -10.47
CA LEU A 72 -0.44 -5.76 -10.84
C LEU A 72 -1.75 -5.74 -10.05
N ILE A 73 -1.81 -5.09 -8.88
CA ILE A 73 -3.00 -5.08 -8.01
C ILE A 73 -4.23 -4.48 -8.71
N PRO A 74 -4.16 -3.29 -9.37
CA PRO A 74 -5.31 -2.75 -10.10
C PRO A 74 -5.85 -3.71 -11.16
N LEU A 75 -4.95 -4.42 -11.85
CA LEU A 75 -5.33 -5.38 -12.89
C LEU A 75 -5.99 -6.62 -12.28
N ALA A 76 -5.40 -7.16 -11.20
CA ALA A 76 -5.97 -8.26 -10.45
C ALA A 76 -7.35 -7.91 -9.87
N MET A 77 -7.51 -6.69 -9.33
CA MET A 77 -8.80 -6.21 -8.85
C MET A 77 -9.86 -6.18 -9.95
N ILE A 78 -9.53 -5.72 -11.16
CA ILE A 78 -10.46 -5.75 -12.30
C ILE A 78 -10.92 -7.17 -12.60
N TYR A 79 -9.95 -8.08 -12.71
CA TYR A 79 -10.22 -9.46 -13.07
C TYR A 79 -11.11 -10.15 -12.02
N PHE A 80 -10.73 -10.04 -10.75
CA PHE A 80 -11.46 -10.70 -9.68
C PHE A 80 -12.82 -10.03 -9.39
N ASP A 81 -12.94 -8.70 -9.47
CA ASP A 81 -14.23 -8.02 -9.29
C ASP A 81 -15.24 -8.45 -10.37
N GLN A 82 -14.77 -8.80 -11.58
CA GLN A 82 -15.61 -9.33 -12.67
C GLN A 82 -16.05 -10.78 -12.46
N HIS A 83 -15.20 -11.63 -11.87
CA HIS A 83 -15.46 -13.08 -11.77
C HIS A 83 -16.01 -13.53 -10.41
N LEU A 84 -15.61 -12.88 -9.32
CA LEU A 84 -15.92 -13.25 -7.93
C LEU A 84 -16.78 -12.18 -7.22
N GLY A 85 -16.97 -11.02 -7.85
CA GLY A 85 -17.61 -9.85 -7.24
C GLY A 85 -16.67 -9.09 -6.28
N SER A 86 -17.11 -7.91 -5.81
CA SER A 86 -16.30 -7.07 -4.93
C SER A 86 -16.25 -7.63 -3.50
N GLY A 87 -15.39 -8.63 -3.27
CA GLY A 87 -15.27 -9.34 -2.00
C GLY A 87 -14.19 -8.78 -1.06
N LEU A 88 -14.48 -8.79 0.24
CA LEU A 88 -13.50 -8.59 1.32
C LEU A 88 -12.31 -9.57 1.27
N PRO A 89 -12.52 -10.90 1.05
CA PRO A 89 -11.43 -11.88 1.07
C PRO A 89 -10.36 -11.65 -0.01
N GLN A 90 -10.79 -11.26 -1.21
CA GLN A 90 -9.90 -10.97 -2.33
C GLN A 90 -8.97 -9.79 -2.02
N ARG A 91 -9.50 -8.72 -1.44
CA ARG A 91 -8.70 -7.53 -1.09
C ARG A 91 -7.68 -7.83 0.00
N VAL A 92 -8.06 -8.65 0.99
CA VAL A 92 -7.14 -9.14 2.01
C VAL A 92 -6.04 -10.01 1.40
N ALA A 93 -6.39 -10.92 0.48
CA ALA A 93 -5.39 -11.76 -0.20
C ALA A 93 -4.39 -10.90 -1.00
N LEU A 94 -4.87 -9.92 -1.77
CA LEU A 94 -4.02 -8.98 -2.50
C LEU A 94 -3.12 -8.15 -1.57
N MET A 95 -3.66 -7.71 -0.42
CA MET A 95 -2.90 -7.00 0.61
C MET A 95 -1.75 -7.86 1.15
N VAL A 96 -2.03 -9.12 1.49
CA VAL A 96 -1.02 -10.05 2.01
C VAL A 96 0.06 -10.31 0.97
N ILE A 97 -0.31 -10.58 -0.28
CA ILE A 97 0.66 -10.81 -1.37
C ILE A 97 1.56 -9.58 -1.57
N ALA A 98 0.97 -8.38 -1.56
CA ALA A 98 1.73 -7.15 -1.72
C ALA A 98 2.72 -6.91 -0.57
N ILE A 99 2.29 -7.15 0.67
CA ILE A 99 3.14 -6.94 1.85
C ILE A 99 4.25 -7.98 1.94
N LEU A 100 4.00 -9.23 1.53
CA LEU A 100 5.03 -10.26 1.45
C LEU A 100 6.15 -9.89 0.47
N SER A 101 5.90 -9.02 -0.52
CA SER A 101 6.95 -8.53 -1.42
C SER A 101 8.04 -7.75 -0.68
N LEU A 102 7.75 -7.17 0.50
CA LEU A 102 8.72 -6.43 1.31
C LEU A 102 9.80 -7.32 1.93
N LEU A 103 9.61 -8.63 2.01
CA LEU A 103 10.63 -9.55 2.52
C LEU A 103 11.85 -9.64 1.59
N GLN A 104 11.66 -9.46 0.28
CA GLN A 104 12.73 -9.49 -0.71
C GLN A 104 13.79 -8.39 -0.49
N PRO A 105 13.42 -7.11 -0.31
CA PRO A 105 14.38 -6.05 0.00
C PRO A 105 15.01 -6.12 1.41
N GLY A 106 14.73 -7.18 2.17
CA GLY A 106 15.39 -7.44 3.47
C GLY A 106 14.69 -6.82 4.68
N TRP A 107 13.41 -6.46 4.58
CA TRP A 107 12.67 -6.02 5.76
C TRP A 107 12.53 -7.15 6.78
N GLU A 108 12.64 -6.79 8.06
CA GLU A 108 12.39 -7.72 9.15
C GLU A 108 10.93 -8.21 9.16
N MET A 109 10.72 -9.47 9.51
CA MET A 109 9.38 -10.06 9.60
C MET A 109 8.47 -9.30 10.56
N ALA A 110 9.03 -8.76 11.65
CA ALA A 110 8.29 -7.93 12.60
C ALA A 110 7.75 -6.65 11.94
N ALA A 111 8.59 -5.96 11.14
CA ALA A 111 8.17 -4.77 10.40
C ALA A 111 7.11 -5.10 9.34
N VAL A 112 7.25 -6.21 8.63
CA VAL A 112 6.25 -6.69 7.65
C VAL A 112 4.90 -6.96 8.31
N LEU A 113 4.88 -7.62 9.47
CA LEU A 113 3.65 -7.85 10.24
C LEU A 113 3.04 -6.55 10.75
N LEU A 114 3.87 -5.61 11.22
CA LEU A 114 3.39 -4.29 11.63
C LEU A 114 2.78 -3.52 10.45
N THR A 115 3.38 -3.60 9.25
CA THR A 115 2.82 -3.02 8.02
C THR A 115 1.46 -3.61 7.69
N LEU A 116 1.29 -4.93 7.83
CA LEU A 116 -0.01 -5.59 7.64
C LEU A 116 -1.05 -5.13 8.67
N CYS A 117 -0.68 -5.13 9.95
CA CYS A 117 -1.53 -4.66 11.04
C CYS A 117 -1.95 -3.19 10.86
N LEU A 118 -1.07 -2.35 10.32
CA LEU A 118 -1.36 -0.94 10.04
C LEU A 118 -2.19 -0.76 8.76
N CYS A 119 -1.94 -1.56 7.72
CA CYS A 119 -2.62 -1.43 6.43
C CYS A 119 -4.12 -1.77 6.51
N VAL A 120 -4.50 -2.79 7.29
CA VAL A 120 -5.90 -3.22 7.44
C VAL A 120 -6.84 -2.10 7.94
N PRO A 121 -6.57 -1.43 9.09
CA PRO A 121 -7.43 -0.37 9.58
C PRO A 121 -7.43 0.85 8.66
N ILE A 122 -6.28 1.22 8.08
CA ILE A 122 -6.21 2.33 7.12
C ILE A 122 -7.08 2.03 5.89
N TRP A 123 -6.98 0.83 5.35
CA TRP A 123 -7.78 0.40 4.21
C TRP A 123 -9.29 0.44 4.54
N TYR A 124 -9.69 -0.05 5.71
CA TYR A 124 -11.07 -0.01 6.17
C TYR A 124 -11.60 1.44 6.27
N LEU A 125 -10.82 2.33 6.89
CA LEU A 125 -11.16 3.76 7.03
C LEU A 125 -11.24 4.47 5.67
N LEU A 126 -10.29 4.22 4.76
CA LEU A 126 -10.33 4.82 3.43
C LEU A 126 -11.54 4.33 2.65
N THR A 127 -11.85 3.03 2.73
CA THR A 127 -13.01 2.45 2.04
C THR A 127 -14.32 3.05 2.53
N SER A 128 -14.48 3.26 3.84
CA SER A 128 -15.67 3.91 4.40
C SER A 128 -15.78 5.38 3.97
N LEU A 129 -14.66 6.12 3.99
CA LEU A 129 -14.62 7.51 3.51
C LEU A 129 -14.97 7.65 2.02
N TYR A 130 -14.51 6.71 1.18
CA TYR A 130 -14.88 6.68 -0.23
C TYR A 130 -16.33 6.28 -0.47
N ALA A 131 -16.91 5.42 0.38
CA ALA A 131 -18.31 5.03 0.29
C ALA A 131 -19.29 6.17 0.67
N GLN A 132 -18.87 7.07 1.57
CA GLN A 132 -19.69 8.21 2.01
C GLN A 132 -19.75 9.37 1.00
N LYS A 133 -18.84 9.41 0.03
CA LYS A 133 -18.89 10.41 -1.06
C LYS A 133 -19.59 9.79 -2.28
N PRO A 134 -20.83 10.20 -2.62
CA PRO A 134 -21.40 9.87 -3.92
C PRO A 134 -20.50 10.45 -5.02
N ALA A 135 -20.38 9.69 -6.11
CA ALA A 135 -19.49 9.95 -7.24
C ALA A 135 -19.70 11.34 -7.88
#